data_AF-A0A1Y2EFX4-F1
#
_entry.id   AF-A0A1Y2EFX4-F1
#
_cell.length_a   1.000
_cell.length_b   1.000
_cell.length_c   1.000
_cell.angle_alpha   90.00
_cell.angle_beta   90.00
_cell.angle_gamma   90.00
#
_symmetry.space_group_name_H-M   'P 1'
#
loop_
_entity.id
_entity.type
_entity.pdbx_description
1 polymer ?
#
loop_
_entity_poly.entity_id
_entity_poly.type
_entity_poly.pdbx_seq_one_letter_code
_entity_poly.pdbx_strand_id
1 'polypeptide(L)'
;FNAELFSTSVYKGQSRKELEAWEKLVDHPMILADYQTLQAFDATTKPTKGIDHHYYATVEVFQHLHCLDITRKFIWRDRYQHVDTFQDPPEVVWKHTNSTTDYCVDLLRQVLMCNSATGLLIYTDIGSQQPESRVSTSHMCKKFSQISGWVWKHDSELGVYAETPSSLCGFFGPW
;
A
#
# COMPACT_ATOMS: atom_id res chain seq x y z
N PHE A 1 10.13 15.96 -0.55
CA PHE A 1 10.32 14.60 0.01
C PHE A 1 11.82 14.35 0.12
N ASN A 2 12.27 13.46 1.03
CA ASN A 2 13.68 13.08 1.14
C ASN A 2 13.81 11.60 0.76
N ALA A 3 14.52 11.31 -0.32
CA ALA A 3 14.68 9.95 -0.85
C ALA A 3 16.15 9.59 -1.11
N GLU A 4 17.11 10.37 -0.58
CA GLU A 4 18.52 10.09 -0.82
C GLU A 4 18.92 8.68 -0.32
N LEU A 5 19.80 8.02 -1.07
CA LEU A 5 20.18 6.62 -0.86
C LEU A 5 20.73 6.35 0.54
N PHE A 6 21.38 7.33 1.18
CA PHE A 6 21.93 7.19 2.53
C PHE A 6 21.12 7.94 3.61
N SER A 7 20.01 8.56 3.23
CA SER A 7 19.11 9.19 4.21
C SER A 7 18.45 8.15 5.12
N THR A 8 18.24 8.52 6.38
CA THR A 8 17.49 7.72 7.34
C THR A 8 15.99 8.00 7.21
N SER A 9 15.17 6.95 7.26
CA SER A 9 13.71 7.04 7.30
C SER A 9 13.18 5.91 8.15
N VAL A 10 12.17 6.17 8.97
CA VAL A 10 11.45 5.15 9.75
C VAL A 10 10.76 4.10 8.88
N TYR A 11 10.67 4.35 7.56
CA TYR A 11 10.10 3.43 6.58
C TYR A 11 11.17 2.66 5.80
N LYS A 12 12.47 2.85 6.10
CA LYS A 12 13.59 2.31 5.32
C LYS A 12 14.45 1.37 6.16
N GLY A 13 14.57 0.12 5.71
CA GLY A 13 15.50 -0.85 6.26
C GLY A 13 14.83 -2.15 6.73
N GLN A 14 15.60 -2.96 7.46
CA GLN A 14 15.25 -4.32 7.90
C GLN A 14 14.28 -4.36 9.10
N SER A 15 13.89 -3.23 9.69
CA SER A 15 13.07 -3.08 10.90
C SER A 15 13.71 -3.58 12.20
N ARG A 16 13.55 -2.76 13.27
CA ARG A 16 13.56 -3.19 14.68
C ARG A 16 12.64 -2.32 15.58
N LYS A 17 12.23 -1.12 15.11
CA LYS A 17 11.18 -0.24 15.71
C LYS A 17 10.13 0.23 14.69
N GLU A 18 10.27 -0.20 13.43
CA GLU A 18 9.61 0.38 12.26
C GLU A 18 8.32 -0.36 11.86
N LEU A 19 8.04 -1.49 12.51
CA LEU A 19 6.77 -2.19 12.39
C LEU A 19 5.60 -1.28 12.76
N GLU A 20 5.68 -0.56 13.88
CA GLU A 20 4.62 0.37 14.30
C GLU A 20 4.37 1.50 13.28
N ALA A 21 5.42 1.95 12.59
CA ALA A 21 5.29 3.03 11.61
C ALA A 21 4.58 2.52 10.35
N TRP A 22 4.97 1.33 9.86
CA TRP A 22 4.32 0.70 8.72
C TRP A 22 2.89 0.27 9.03
N GLU A 23 2.64 -0.33 10.20
CA GLU A 23 1.29 -0.70 10.65
C GLU A 23 0.37 0.51 10.64
N LYS A 24 0.74 1.62 11.30
CA LYS A 24 -0.05 2.87 11.28
C LYS A 24 -0.25 3.48 9.89
N LEU A 25 0.61 3.14 8.93
CA LEU A 25 0.56 3.66 7.57
C LEU A 25 -0.35 2.83 6.65
N VAL A 26 -0.41 1.51 6.86
CA VAL A 26 -1.18 0.59 6.01
C VAL A 26 -2.51 0.18 6.62
N ASP A 27 -2.62 0.22 7.94
CA ASP A 27 -3.82 -0.19 8.69
C ASP A 27 -4.84 0.94 8.64
N HIS A 28 -5.71 0.87 7.63
CA HIS A 28 -6.81 1.79 7.43
C HIS A 28 -8.09 1.01 7.22
N PRO A 29 -9.21 1.47 7.81
CA PRO A 29 -10.46 0.76 7.69
C PRO A 29 -11.00 0.84 6.26
N MET A 30 -11.82 -0.13 5.92
CA MET A 30 -12.73 0.00 4.79
C MET A 30 -13.78 1.07 5.12
N ILE A 31 -14.29 1.71 4.08
CA ILE A 31 -15.40 2.65 4.18
C ILE A 31 -16.69 2.00 3.67
N LEU A 32 -17.82 2.52 4.11
CA LEU A 32 -19.13 2.24 3.53
C LEU A 32 -19.54 3.41 2.61
N ALA A 33 -19.68 3.13 1.32
CA ALA A 33 -20.10 4.10 0.32
C ALA A 33 -21.49 3.73 -0.23
N ASP A 34 -22.40 4.71 -0.32
CA ASP A 34 -23.68 4.47 -0.98
C ASP A 34 -23.49 4.28 -2.50
N TYR A 35 -24.55 3.78 -3.13
CA TYR A 35 -24.54 3.51 -4.57
C TYR A 35 -24.24 4.77 -5.41
N GLN A 36 -24.75 5.93 -5.01
CA GLN A 36 -24.55 7.19 -5.73
C GLN A 36 -23.08 7.63 -5.71
N THR A 37 -22.43 7.50 -4.55
CA THR A 37 -21.01 7.77 -4.37
C THR A 37 -20.20 6.84 -5.27
N LEU A 38 -20.48 5.54 -5.26
CA LEU A 38 -19.75 4.60 -6.12
C LEU A 38 -19.90 4.93 -7.61
N GLN A 39 -21.10 5.25 -8.07
CA GLN A 39 -21.32 5.65 -9.47
C GLN A 39 -20.62 6.95 -9.85
N ALA A 40 -20.40 7.86 -8.90
CA ALA A 40 -19.65 9.10 -9.14
C ALA A 40 -18.15 8.84 -9.37
N PHE A 41 -17.60 7.78 -8.77
CA PHE A 41 -16.22 7.35 -9.00
C PHE A 41 -16.08 6.48 -10.25
N ASP A 42 -16.97 5.51 -10.41
CA ASP A 42 -17.03 4.65 -11.59
C ASP A 42 -18.48 4.27 -11.89
N ALA A 43 -19.03 4.86 -12.95
CA ALA A 43 -20.40 4.62 -13.39
C ALA A 43 -20.65 3.16 -13.84
N THR A 44 -19.59 2.38 -14.09
CA THR A 44 -19.71 0.97 -14.49
C THR A 44 -19.68 0.01 -13.31
N THR A 45 -19.45 0.50 -12.09
CA THR A 45 -19.36 -0.30 -10.87
C THR A 45 -20.69 -1.00 -10.58
N LYS A 46 -20.61 -2.30 -10.29
CA LYS A 46 -21.73 -3.17 -9.89
C LYS A 46 -21.40 -3.77 -8.52
N PRO A 47 -21.61 -3.02 -7.43
CA PRO A 47 -21.13 -3.44 -6.13
C PRO A 47 -22.04 -4.54 -5.57
N THR A 48 -21.44 -5.59 -5.01
CA THR A 48 -22.16 -6.80 -4.58
C THR A 48 -22.15 -7.02 -3.08
N LYS A 49 -21.13 -6.53 -2.36
CA LYS A 49 -20.95 -6.72 -0.91
C LYS A 49 -21.21 -5.41 -0.17
N GLY A 50 -22.14 -5.43 0.77
CA GLY A 50 -22.59 -4.23 1.47
C GLY A 50 -23.69 -4.50 2.51
N ILE A 51 -24.10 -3.46 3.22
CA ILE A 51 -25.15 -3.45 4.25
C ILE A 51 -25.99 -2.20 4.05
N ASP A 52 -27.33 -2.32 4.18
CA ASP A 52 -28.26 -1.20 4.10
C ASP A 52 -28.02 -0.23 2.93
N HIS A 53 -27.87 -0.79 1.72
CA HIS A 53 -27.58 -0.06 0.47
C HIS A 53 -26.27 0.74 0.44
N HIS A 54 -25.38 0.49 1.40
CA HIS A 54 -23.99 0.93 1.38
C HIS A 54 -23.08 -0.26 1.10
N TYR A 55 -21.97 0.00 0.42
CA TYR A 55 -21.07 -1.01 -0.09
C TYR A 55 -19.66 -0.76 0.40
N TYR A 56 -18.94 -1.84 0.67
CA TYR A 56 -17.57 -1.76 1.15
C TYR A 56 -16.65 -1.26 0.05
N ALA A 57 -15.79 -0.30 0.40
CA ALA A 57 -14.76 0.22 -0.49
C ALA A 57 -13.48 0.54 0.29
N THR A 58 -12.36 0.53 -0.42
CA THR A 58 -11.06 0.95 0.10
C THR A 58 -10.56 2.13 -0.71
N VAL A 59 -10.07 3.17 -0.04
CA VAL A 59 -9.43 4.28 -0.75
C VAL A 59 -8.10 3.79 -1.33
N GLU A 60 -7.93 3.97 -2.64
CA GLU A 60 -6.89 3.34 -3.46
C GLU A 60 -5.46 3.43 -2.88
N VAL A 61 -5.10 4.57 -2.28
CA VAL A 61 -3.75 4.80 -1.71
C VAL A 61 -3.40 3.77 -0.62
N PHE A 62 -4.37 3.28 0.13
CA PHE A 62 -4.13 2.28 1.18
C PHE A 62 -3.86 0.90 0.60
N GLN A 63 -4.49 0.54 -0.53
CA GLN A 63 -4.11 -0.66 -1.29
C GLN A 63 -2.70 -0.55 -1.86
N HIS A 64 -2.30 0.63 -2.36
CA HIS A 64 -0.93 0.85 -2.85
C HIS A 64 0.11 0.73 -1.72
N LEU A 65 -0.16 1.34 -0.56
CA LEU A 65 0.71 1.27 0.61
C LEU A 65 0.81 -0.15 1.17
N HIS A 66 -0.31 -0.88 1.21
CA HIS A 66 -0.33 -2.29 1.58
C HIS A 66 0.55 -3.13 0.64
N CYS A 67 0.42 -2.94 -0.67
CA CYS A 67 1.26 -3.62 -1.67
C CYS A 67 2.75 -3.30 -1.52
N LEU A 68 3.09 -2.05 -1.21
CA LEU A 68 4.46 -1.65 -0.92
C LEU A 68 5.00 -2.34 0.34
N ASP A 69 4.20 -2.46 1.40
CA ASP A 69 4.60 -3.12 2.63
C ASP A 69 4.78 -4.64 2.46
N ILE A 70 3.89 -5.31 1.72
CA ILE A 70 4.07 -6.74 1.36
C ILE A 70 5.38 -6.92 0.59
N THR A 71 5.64 -6.10 -0.44
CA THR A 71 6.87 -6.18 -1.23
C THR A 71 8.12 -6.01 -0.36
N ARG A 72 8.08 -5.05 0.57
CA ARG A 72 9.15 -4.81 1.54
C ARG A 72 9.35 -6.00 2.49
N LYS A 73 8.27 -6.59 3.02
CA LYS A 73 8.33 -7.78 3.87
C LYS A 73 8.90 -8.98 3.11
N PHE A 74 8.55 -9.13 1.83
CA PHE A 74 9.07 -10.17 0.96
C PHE A 74 10.60 -10.06 0.74
N ILE A 75 11.12 -8.85 0.49
CA ILE A 75 12.57 -8.60 0.38
C ILE A 75 13.32 -9.04 1.65
N TRP A 76 12.69 -8.87 2.81
CA TRP A 76 13.27 -9.22 4.11
C TRP A 76 12.65 -10.47 4.73
N ARG A 77 12.11 -11.40 3.92
CA ARG A 77 11.31 -12.54 4.39
C ARG A 77 11.95 -13.36 5.50
N ASP A 78 13.28 -13.49 5.49
CA ASP A 78 14.05 -14.25 6.50
C ASP A 78 13.94 -13.61 7.90
N ARG A 79 13.52 -12.35 7.99
CA ARG A 79 13.26 -11.61 9.24
C ARG A 79 11.77 -11.50 9.57
N TYR A 80 10.90 -11.81 8.61
CA TYR A 80 9.44 -11.75 8.72
C TYR A 80 8.78 -13.14 8.80
N GLN A 81 9.56 -14.19 9.09
CA GLN A 81 9.04 -15.55 9.29
C GLN A 81 7.97 -15.67 10.40
N HIS A 82 7.84 -14.65 11.25
CA HIS A 82 6.83 -14.58 12.30
C HIS A 82 5.47 -14.04 11.82
N VAL A 83 5.38 -13.50 10.60
CA VAL A 83 4.13 -12.98 10.03
C VAL A 83 3.37 -14.13 9.38
N ASP A 84 2.08 -14.25 9.67
CA ASP A 84 1.20 -15.36 9.25
C ASP A 84 1.38 -15.75 7.78
N THR A 85 1.47 -14.77 6.87
CA THR A 85 1.62 -14.96 5.42
C THR A 85 2.88 -15.76 5.02
N PHE A 86 3.90 -15.81 5.88
CA PHE A 86 5.13 -16.57 5.66
C PHE A 86 5.23 -17.85 6.50
N GLN A 87 4.21 -18.16 7.31
CA GLN A 87 4.16 -19.37 8.15
C GLN A 87 3.38 -20.52 7.51
N ASP A 88 2.66 -20.26 6.43
CA ASP A 88 1.95 -21.28 5.67
C ASP A 88 2.92 -22.31 5.04
N PRO A 89 2.41 -23.49 4.63
CA PRO A 89 3.21 -24.46 3.87
C PRO A 89 3.91 -23.81 2.66
N PRO A 90 5.12 -24.24 2.26
CA PRO A 90 5.88 -23.61 1.18
C PRO A 90 5.10 -23.44 -0.12
N GLU A 91 4.24 -24.40 -0.48
CA GLU A 91 3.38 -24.31 -1.66
C GLU A 91 2.28 -23.25 -1.55
N VAL A 92 1.78 -22.98 -0.34
CA VAL A 92 0.77 -21.97 -0.04
C VAL A 92 1.42 -20.59 0.00
N VAL A 93 2.55 -20.45 0.68
CA VAL A 93 3.35 -19.20 0.69
C VAL A 93 3.76 -18.82 -0.73
N TRP A 94 4.21 -19.79 -1.54
CA TRP A 94 4.56 -19.53 -2.93
C TRP A 94 3.36 -19.02 -3.74
N LYS A 95 2.22 -19.72 -3.69
CA LYS A 95 1.04 -19.32 -4.45
C LYS A 95 0.46 -17.99 -3.98
N HIS A 96 0.43 -17.77 -2.67
CA HIS A 96 -0.25 -16.63 -2.10
C HIS A 96 0.66 -15.40 -2.08
N THR A 97 1.86 -15.53 -1.51
CA THR A 97 2.77 -14.40 -1.32
C THR A 97 3.45 -13.99 -2.62
N ASN A 98 3.92 -14.92 -3.45
CA ASN A 98 4.57 -14.51 -4.69
C ASN A 98 3.56 -13.95 -5.68
N SER A 99 2.39 -14.60 -5.85
CA SER A 99 1.35 -14.07 -6.73
C SER A 99 0.86 -12.69 -6.26
N THR A 100 0.70 -12.50 -4.95
CA THR A 100 0.34 -11.19 -4.40
C THR A 100 1.45 -10.16 -4.61
N THR A 101 2.72 -10.55 -4.41
CA THR A 101 3.87 -9.66 -4.64
C THR A 101 3.98 -9.28 -6.12
N ASP A 102 3.81 -10.23 -7.04
CA ASP A 102 3.84 -9.97 -8.49
C ASP A 102 2.70 -9.04 -8.92
N TYR A 103 1.48 -9.29 -8.44
CA TYR A 103 0.34 -8.37 -8.63
C TYR A 103 0.64 -6.98 -8.07
N CYS A 104 1.20 -6.89 -6.87
CA CYS A 104 1.53 -5.64 -6.22
C CYS A 104 2.61 -4.86 -6.97
N VAL A 105 3.63 -5.53 -7.52
CA VAL A 105 4.65 -4.90 -8.35
C VAL A 105 4.02 -4.32 -9.62
N ASP A 106 3.14 -5.06 -10.30
CA ASP A 106 2.46 -4.55 -11.49
C ASP A 106 1.50 -3.41 -11.18
N LEU A 107 0.72 -3.52 -10.10
CA LEU A 107 -0.16 -2.44 -9.63
C LEU A 107 0.64 -1.16 -9.35
N LEU A 108 1.72 -1.26 -8.58
CA LEU A 108 2.58 -0.11 -8.26
C LEU A 108 3.22 0.50 -9.52
N ARG A 109 3.64 -0.33 -10.49
CA ARG A 109 4.10 0.15 -11.80
C ARG A 109 3.03 0.98 -12.49
N GLN A 110 1.79 0.48 -12.57
CA GLN A 110 0.67 1.19 -13.20
C GLN A 110 0.36 2.51 -12.48
N VAL A 111 0.38 2.51 -11.14
CA VAL A 111 0.16 3.71 -10.31
C VAL A 111 1.23 4.76 -10.55
N LEU A 112 2.51 4.36 -10.65
CA LEU A 112 3.63 5.27 -10.96
C LEU A 112 3.52 5.85 -12.37
N MET A 113 3.04 5.07 -13.34
CA MET A 113 2.78 5.56 -14.69
C MET A 113 1.59 6.53 -14.73
N CYS A 114 0.52 6.24 -13.99
CA CYS A 114 -0.64 7.12 -13.88
C CYS A 114 -0.28 8.44 -13.18
N ASN A 115 0.52 8.37 -12.11
CA ASN A 115 0.99 9.51 -11.32
C ASN A 115 2.45 9.87 -11.70
N SER A 116 2.73 9.96 -13.00
CA SER A 116 4.09 10.16 -13.51
C SER A 116 4.71 11.46 -13.00
N ALA A 117 5.73 11.35 -12.16
CA ALA A 117 6.53 12.49 -11.74
C ALA A 117 7.40 12.98 -12.91
N THR A 118 7.34 14.28 -13.20
CA THR A 118 8.09 14.93 -14.30
C THR A 118 9.30 15.73 -13.81
N GLY A 119 9.67 15.59 -12.53
CA GLY A 119 10.87 16.20 -11.97
C GLY A 119 12.15 15.58 -12.54
N LEU A 120 13.18 16.39 -12.76
CA LEU A 120 14.47 15.93 -13.27
C LEU A 120 15.39 15.49 -12.13
N LEU A 121 16.02 14.32 -12.30
CA LEU A 121 17.11 13.86 -11.45
C LEU A 121 18.41 14.47 -11.97
N ILE A 122 18.98 15.40 -11.22
CA ILE A 122 20.20 16.10 -11.63
C ILE A 122 21.40 15.30 -11.16
N TYR A 123 22.26 14.95 -12.11
CA TYR A 123 23.52 14.28 -11.84
C TYR A 123 24.60 15.31 -11.52
N THR A 124 25.32 15.11 -10.42
CA THR A 124 26.45 15.93 -10.00
C THR A 124 27.74 15.13 -10.06
N ASP A 125 28.77 15.73 -10.64
CA ASP A 125 30.13 15.18 -10.62
C ASP A 125 30.77 15.47 -9.26
N ILE A 126 31.10 14.42 -8.51
CA ILE A 126 31.74 14.50 -7.20
C ILE A 126 33.20 14.01 -7.25
N GLY A 127 33.79 13.89 -8.44
CA GLY A 127 35.14 13.38 -8.65
C GLY A 127 35.26 11.85 -8.65
N SER A 128 34.13 11.13 -8.71
CA SER A 128 34.06 9.67 -8.88
C SER A 128 33.86 9.28 -10.35
N GLN A 129 34.20 8.04 -10.71
CA GLN A 129 33.98 7.52 -12.09
C GLN A 129 32.50 7.42 -12.48
N GLN A 130 31.57 7.47 -11.51
CA GLN A 130 30.14 7.47 -11.74
C GLN A 130 29.51 8.71 -11.12
N PRO A 131 28.70 9.49 -11.88
CA PRO A 131 28.02 10.65 -11.33
C PRO A 131 26.90 10.22 -10.38
N GLU A 132 26.72 10.96 -9.29
CA GLU A 132 25.63 10.72 -8.34
C GLU A 132 24.40 11.54 -8.73
N SER A 133 23.22 10.91 -8.79
CA SER A 133 21.97 11.64 -9.02
C SER A 133 21.37 12.11 -7.71
N ARG A 134 21.03 13.40 -7.63
CA ARG A 134 20.13 13.89 -6.59
C ARG A 134 18.72 13.39 -6.86
N VAL A 135 18.22 12.52 -5.99
CA VAL A 135 16.89 11.93 -6.12
C VAL A 135 15.81 12.67 -5.34
N SER A 136 16.18 13.53 -4.39
CA SER A 136 15.23 14.41 -3.69
C SER A 136 14.95 15.68 -4.48
N THR A 137 13.86 15.64 -5.26
CA THR A 137 13.37 16.75 -6.08
C THR A 137 12.12 17.40 -5.47
N SER A 138 11.58 18.44 -6.13
CA SER A 138 10.34 19.10 -5.70
C SER A 138 9.12 18.34 -6.23
N HIS A 139 8.11 18.15 -5.38
CA HIS A 139 6.86 17.45 -5.73
C HIS A 139 5.66 18.22 -5.20
N MET A 140 4.56 18.20 -5.95
CA MET A 140 3.25 18.61 -5.48
C MET A 140 2.51 17.37 -4.96
N CYS A 141 2.28 17.32 -3.64
CA CYS A 141 1.66 16.17 -2.99
C CYS A 141 0.25 16.51 -2.50
N LYS A 142 -0.66 15.53 -2.58
CA LYS A 142 -1.92 15.58 -1.82
C LYS A 142 -1.60 15.55 -0.32
N LYS A 143 -2.41 16.21 0.50
CA LYS A 143 -2.26 16.19 1.96
C LYS A 143 -2.70 14.82 2.51
N PHE A 144 -1.75 13.89 2.62
CA PHE A 144 -2.03 12.51 3.05
C PHE A 144 -2.79 12.44 4.39
N SER A 145 -2.45 13.31 5.35
CA SER A 145 -3.14 13.37 6.64
C SER A 145 -4.64 13.70 6.53
N GLN A 146 -5.05 14.47 5.53
CA GLN A 146 -6.46 14.76 5.28
C GLN A 146 -7.19 13.56 4.69
N ILE A 147 -6.53 12.79 3.84
CA ILE A 147 -7.09 11.55 3.25
C ILE A 147 -7.25 10.50 4.35
N SER A 148 -6.19 10.25 5.12
CA SER A 148 -6.20 9.34 6.26
C SER A 148 -7.27 9.73 7.28
N GLY A 149 -7.30 11.00 7.69
CA GLY A 149 -8.31 11.49 8.63
C GLY A 149 -9.74 11.47 8.09
N TRP A 150 -9.94 11.53 6.77
CA TRP A 150 -11.26 11.35 6.18
C TRP A 150 -11.69 9.88 6.23
N VAL A 151 -10.81 8.93 5.90
CA VAL A 151 -11.13 7.50 5.96
C VAL A 151 -11.51 7.06 7.37
N TRP A 152 -10.72 7.45 8.38
CA TRP A 152 -11.04 7.14 9.79
C TRP A 152 -12.38 7.71 10.26
N LYS A 153 -12.85 8.82 9.68
CA LYS A 153 -14.18 9.38 9.98
C LYS A 153 -15.32 8.64 9.29
N HIS A 154 -15.03 7.90 8.24
CA HIS A 154 -15.99 7.13 7.45
C HIS A 154 -15.75 5.63 7.61
N ASP A 155 -15.13 5.25 8.74
CA ASP A 155 -14.92 3.87 9.10
C ASP A 155 -16.26 3.12 9.08
N SER A 156 -16.27 1.97 8.43
CA SER A 156 -17.40 1.06 8.29
C SER A 156 -17.87 0.40 9.59
N GLU A 157 -17.45 0.88 10.77
CA GLU A 157 -17.85 0.40 12.11
C GLU A 157 -19.38 0.28 12.35
N LEU A 158 -20.23 0.68 11.40
CA LEU A 158 -21.67 0.43 11.37
C LEU A 158 -22.09 -1.05 11.15
N GLY A 159 -21.15 -2.00 11.17
CA GLY A 159 -21.42 -3.38 11.61
C GLY A 159 -21.01 -4.45 10.59
N VAL A 160 -20.23 -5.44 11.06
CA VAL A 160 -19.88 -6.67 10.34
C VAL A 160 -18.87 -6.51 9.20
N TYR A 161 -17.62 -6.19 9.53
CA TYR A 161 -16.39 -6.90 9.11
C TYR A 161 -15.20 -6.09 9.63
N ALA A 162 -14.93 -6.19 10.95
CA ALA A 162 -13.58 -5.89 11.44
C ALA A 162 -12.70 -7.08 11.02
N GLU A 163 -12.28 -7.10 9.77
CA GLU A 163 -11.26 -8.04 9.39
C GLU A 163 -9.97 -7.61 10.10
N THR A 164 -9.46 -8.49 10.95
CA THR A 164 -8.19 -8.31 11.64
C THR A 164 -7.05 -8.03 10.64
N PRO A 165 -5.94 -7.38 11.07
CA PRO A 165 -4.88 -6.88 10.18
C PRO A 165 -4.22 -7.89 9.21
N SER A 166 -4.55 -9.18 9.34
CA SER A 166 -4.14 -10.28 8.46
C SER A 166 -4.93 -10.40 7.15
N SER A 167 -6.06 -9.72 6.99
CA SER A 167 -7.00 -10.00 5.89
C SER A 167 -6.74 -9.27 4.58
N LEU A 168 -5.85 -8.26 4.55
CA LEU A 168 -5.44 -7.67 3.28
C LEU A 168 -4.67 -8.69 2.40
N CYS A 169 -4.14 -9.77 2.99
CA CYS A 169 -3.69 -10.94 2.24
C CYS A 169 -4.86 -11.79 1.69
N GLY A 170 -6.03 -11.77 2.32
CA GLY A 170 -7.14 -12.70 2.10
C GLY A 170 -8.16 -12.38 1.00
N PHE A 171 -7.93 -11.41 0.11
CA PHE A 171 -8.89 -11.09 -0.96
C PHE A 171 -9.04 -12.16 -2.07
N PHE A 172 -8.40 -13.32 -1.92
CA PHE A 172 -8.68 -14.49 -2.76
C PHE A 172 -9.54 -15.48 -1.96
N GLY A 173 -10.86 -15.31 -2.06
CA GLY A 173 -11.80 -16.34 -1.65
C GLY A 173 -11.53 -17.68 -2.37
N PRO A 174 -12.01 -18.79 -1.80
CA PRO A 174 -11.80 -20.12 -2.35
C PRO A 174 -12.48 -20.25 -3.73
N TRP A 175 -11.77 -20.84 -4.67
CA TRP A 175 -12.42 -21.68 -5.68
C TRP A 175 -12.97 -22.94 -4.99
#